data_AF-A0A239N8B6-F1
#
_entry.id   AF-A0A239N8B6-F1
#
_cell.length_a   1.000
_cell.length_b   1.000
_cell.length_c   1.000
_cell.angle_alpha   90.00
_cell.angle_beta   90.00
_cell.angle_gamma   90.00
#
_symmetry.space_group_name_H-M   'P 1'
#
loop_
_entity.id
_entity.type
_entity.pdbx_description
1 polymer ?
#
loop_
_entity_poly.entity_id
_entity_poly.type
_entity_poly.pdbx_seq_one_letter_code
_entity_poly.pdbx_strand_id
1 'polypeptide(L)'
;MATKGEADLLLFPECFLQGYLVTDQHVRDHALKIDDPVLTRLAGIRPLVVLGMIEEAGGRFYNTAVVVGDGKVVGRYRKTFLTAGEAVFTAGDDYPVFDHHGVRFGVNICYDTRFPEAAAAVAARGAQVLLVPAQNMMRRENAFWW
;
A
#
# COMPACT_ATOMS: atom_id res chain seq x y z
N MET A 1 19.26 -2.84 17.75
CA MET A 1 19.67 -4.14 17.16
C MET A 1 18.44 -5.03 17.18
N ALA A 2 17.94 -5.45 16.01
CA ALA A 2 16.79 -6.33 15.92
C ALA A 2 17.09 -7.66 16.66
N THR A 3 16.22 -8.03 17.59
CA THR A 3 16.28 -9.29 18.32
C THR A 3 15.87 -10.42 17.39
N LYS A 4 16.75 -11.41 17.22
CA LYS A 4 16.55 -12.57 16.33
C LYS A 4 15.21 -13.24 16.65
N GLY A 5 14.23 -13.13 15.75
CA GLY A 5 12.89 -13.74 15.88
C GLY A 5 11.72 -12.76 15.86
N GLU A 6 11.95 -11.44 15.86
CA GLU A 6 10.88 -10.44 15.75
C GLU A 6 10.95 -9.70 14.41
N ALA A 7 9.80 -9.51 13.75
CA ALA A 7 9.73 -8.78 12.49
C ALA A 7 9.87 -7.27 12.71
N ASP A 8 10.63 -6.59 11.87
CA ASP A 8 10.73 -5.12 11.88
C ASP A 8 9.59 -4.45 11.07
N LEU A 9 9.11 -5.14 10.02
CA LEU A 9 8.07 -4.62 9.13
C LEU A 9 7.06 -5.71 8.77
N LEU A 10 5.77 -5.35 8.72
CA LEU A 10 4.69 -6.17 8.21
C LEU A 10 4.11 -5.53 6.95
N LEU A 11 4.04 -6.30 5.86
CA LEU A 11 3.45 -5.88 4.58
C LEU A 11 2.17 -6.66 4.33
N PHE A 12 1.06 -5.95 4.13
CA PHE A 12 -0.23 -6.54 3.82
C PHE A 12 -0.60 -6.37 2.34
N PRO A 13 -1.54 -7.19 1.83
CA PRO A 13 -2.04 -7.08 0.48
C PRO A 13 -2.67 -5.71 0.15
N GLU A 14 -2.84 -5.49 -1.15
CA GLU A 14 -3.59 -4.36 -1.72
C GLU A 14 -5.05 -4.37 -1.26
N CYS A 15 -5.59 -3.19 -0.93
CA CYS A 15 -6.96 -3.00 -0.41
C CYS A 15 -7.34 -3.94 0.75
N PHE A 16 -6.39 -4.37 1.58
CA PHE A 16 -6.62 -5.34 2.65
C PHE A 16 -7.77 -4.98 3.60
N LEU A 17 -7.89 -3.72 4.02
CA LEU A 17 -8.89 -3.32 5.03
C LEU A 17 -10.35 -3.46 4.53
N GLN A 18 -10.60 -3.19 3.26
CA GLN A 18 -11.95 -3.21 2.67
C GLN A 18 -12.19 -4.35 1.69
N GLY A 19 -11.15 -5.12 1.36
CA GLY A 19 -11.14 -6.03 0.23
C GLY A 19 -11.02 -5.32 -1.11
N TYR A 20 -10.57 -6.07 -2.12
CA TYR A 20 -10.42 -5.58 -3.49
C TYR A 20 -11.73 -5.73 -4.28
N LEU A 21 -12.73 -4.93 -3.91
CA LEU A 21 -14.02 -4.83 -4.60
C LEU A 21 -14.15 -3.40 -5.15
N VAL A 22 -13.84 -3.25 -6.44
CA VAL A 22 -13.65 -1.95 -7.10
C VAL A 22 -14.93 -1.41 -7.73
N THR A 23 -16.10 -1.72 -7.16
CA THR A 23 -17.38 -1.15 -7.60
C THR A 23 -17.60 0.21 -6.95
N ASP A 24 -18.25 1.14 -7.65
CA ASP A 24 -18.55 2.48 -7.14
C ASP A 24 -19.26 2.45 -5.79
N GLN A 25 -20.24 1.57 -5.62
CA GLN A 25 -21.00 1.44 -4.37
C GLN A 25 -20.11 0.97 -3.22
N HIS A 26 -19.35 -0.11 -3.41
CA HIS A 26 -18.45 -0.65 -2.38
C HIS A 26 -17.40 0.37 -1.94
N VAL A 27 -16.79 1.05 -2.91
CA VAL A 27 -15.78 2.08 -2.63
C VAL A 27 -16.40 3.23 -1.83
N ARG A 28 -17.57 3.74 -2.21
CA ARG A 28 -18.23 4.84 -1.49
C ARG A 28 -18.63 4.47 -0.07
N ASP A 29 -19.06 3.23 0.14
CA ASP A 29 -19.56 2.77 1.44
C ASP A 29 -18.43 2.45 2.44
N HIS A 30 -17.24 2.12 1.94
CA HIS A 30 -16.15 1.56 2.77
C HIS A 30 -14.83 2.33 2.72
N ALA A 31 -14.69 3.33 1.85
CA ALA A 31 -13.49 4.17 1.83
C ALA A 31 -13.27 4.85 3.18
N LEU A 32 -12.02 4.88 3.63
CA LEU A 32 -11.66 5.47 4.91
C LEU A 32 -10.75 6.68 4.68
N LYS A 33 -10.82 7.65 5.59
CA LYS A 33 -9.87 8.76 5.60
C LYS A 33 -8.54 8.32 6.21
N ILE A 34 -7.49 9.09 5.96
CA ILE A 34 -6.14 8.79 6.46
C ILE A 34 -6.03 8.90 7.99
N ASP A 35 -6.95 9.63 8.62
CA ASP A 35 -7.08 9.82 10.07
C ASP A 35 -8.17 8.94 10.68
N ASP A 36 -8.62 7.90 9.97
CA ASP A 36 -9.67 7.01 10.46
C ASP A 36 -9.22 6.27 11.74
N PRO A 37 -10.07 6.20 12.79
CA PRO A 37 -9.76 5.52 14.05
C PRO A 37 -9.42 4.02 13.92
N VAL A 38 -9.72 3.36 12.80
CA VAL A 38 -9.29 1.98 12.59
C VAL A 38 -7.77 1.85 12.64
N LEU A 39 -7.02 2.87 12.18
CA LEU A 39 -5.56 2.84 12.12
C LEU A 39 -4.93 3.00 13.51
N THR A 40 -5.61 3.68 14.44
CA THR A 40 -5.13 3.81 15.82
C THR A 40 -5.25 2.50 16.60
N ARG A 41 -6.03 1.52 16.12
CA ARG A 41 -6.07 0.16 16.68
C ARG A 41 -4.74 -0.59 16.51
N LEU A 42 -3.84 -0.07 15.69
CA LEU A 42 -2.48 -0.59 15.50
C LEU A 42 -1.50 -0.04 16.55
N ALA A 43 -1.94 0.76 17.51
CA ALA A 43 -1.10 1.23 18.62
C ALA A 43 -0.53 0.05 19.42
N GLY A 44 0.74 0.14 19.81
CA GLY A 44 1.44 -0.94 20.50
C GLY A 44 1.89 -2.12 19.62
N ILE A 45 1.55 -2.14 18.33
CA ILE A 45 2.18 -3.04 17.36
C ILE A 45 3.59 -2.53 17.10
N ARG A 46 4.59 -3.33 17.50
CA ARG A 46 6.01 -2.93 17.42
C ARG A 46 6.56 -2.81 15.99
N PRO A 47 6.29 -3.74 15.07
CA PRO A 47 6.74 -3.60 13.68
C PRO A 47 6.11 -2.38 12.99
N LEU A 48 6.82 -1.79 12.03
CA LEU A 48 6.20 -0.86 11.09
C LEU A 48 5.20 -1.64 10.22
N VAL A 49 4.01 -1.08 9.99
CA VAL A 49 2.95 -1.76 9.26
C VAL A 49 2.67 -1.03 7.95
N VAL A 50 2.73 -1.74 6.82
CA VAL A 50 2.30 -1.25 5.51
C VAL A 50 1.00 -1.95 5.12
N LEU A 51 -0.09 -1.20 5.04
CA LEU A 51 -1.45 -1.70 4.84
C LEU A 51 -2.09 -1.13 3.58
N GLY A 52 -2.62 -2.01 2.73
CA GLY A 52 -3.48 -1.60 1.62
C GLY A 52 -4.87 -1.19 2.11
N MET A 53 -5.38 -0.08 1.61
CA MET A 53 -6.72 0.43 1.89
C MET A 53 -7.30 1.24 0.73
N ILE A 54 -8.61 1.37 0.72
CA ILE A 54 -9.33 2.35 -0.08
C ILE A 54 -9.37 3.65 0.72
N GLU A 55 -8.72 4.69 0.20
CA GLU A 55 -8.66 6.01 0.82
C GLU A 55 -9.70 6.96 0.21
N GLU A 56 -10.45 7.67 1.05
CA GLU A 56 -11.21 8.88 0.65
C GLU A 56 -10.41 10.14 0.98
N ALA A 57 -10.23 11.01 0.00
CA ALA A 57 -9.66 12.33 0.22
C ALA A 57 -10.23 13.37 -0.74
N GLY A 58 -10.99 14.31 -0.18
CA GLY A 58 -11.54 15.45 -0.93
C GLY A 58 -12.56 15.01 -1.97
N GLY A 59 -13.40 14.03 -1.64
CA GLY A 59 -14.44 13.51 -2.53
C GLY A 59 -13.92 12.59 -3.65
N ARG A 60 -12.64 12.21 -3.59
CA ARG A 60 -12.00 11.26 -4.51
C ARG A 60 -11.53 10.03 -3.76
N PHE A 61 -11.45 8.91 -4.48
CA PHE A 61 -11.04 7.63 -3.93
C PHE A 61 -9.70 7.20 -4.49
N TYR A 62 -8.85 6.57 -3.67
CA TYR A 62 -7.52 6.13 -4.07
C TYR A 62 -7.24 4.73 -3.54
N ASN A 63 -6.63 3.89 -4.38
CA ASN A 63 -5.99 2.66 -3.93
C ASN A 63 -4.65 3.02 -3.26
N THR A 64 -4.58 2.85 -1.94
CA THR A 64 -3.54 3.44 -1.11
C THR A 64 -2.87 2.41 -0.24
N ALA A 65 -1.54 2.46 -0.15
CA ALA A 65 -0.77 1.77 0.87
C ALA A 65 -0.38 2.79 1.94
N VAL A 66 -0.88 2.62 3.16
CA VAL A 66 -0.51 3.46 4.31
C VAL A 66 0.64 2.82 5.09
N VAL A 67 1.57 3.65 5.54
CA VAL A 67 2.68 3.25 6.41
C VAL A 67 2.34 3.74 7.82
N VAL A 68 2.23 2.82 8.76
CA VAL A 68 1.79 3.07 10.14
C VAL A 68 2.86 2.62 11.11
N GLY A 69 3.26 3.52 12.01
CA GLY A 69 4.13 3.23 13.14
C GLY A 69 3.45 3.61 14.45
N ASP A 70 3.37 2.68 15.40
CA ASP A 70 2.72 2.86 16.70
C ASP A 70 1.31 3.51 16.61
N GLY A 71 0.47 2.97 15.71
CA GLY A 71 -0.90 3.46 15.48
C GLY A 71 -1.01 4.83 14.79
N LYS A 72 0.10 5.42 14.32
CA LYS A 72 0.11 6.69 13.59
C LYS A 72 0.52 6.49 12.14
N VAL A 73 -0.22 7.10 11.22
CA VAL A 73 0.20 7.17 9.82
C VAL A 73 1.44 8.05 9.73
N VAL A 74 2.55 7.45 9.30
CA VAL A 74 3.82 8.14 9.06
C VAL A 74 4.07 8.39 7.57
N GLY A 75 3.22 7.83 6.71
CA GLY A 75 3.32 8.00 5.27
C GLY A 75 2.22 7.27 4.51
N ARG A 76 2.10 7.56 3.22
CA ARG A 76 1.22 6.82 2.31
C ARG A 76 1.76 6.86 0.88
N TYR A 77 1.37 5.88 0.09
CA TYR A 77 1.57 5.84 -1.34
C TYR A 77 0.22 5.56 -2.01
N ARG A 78 -0.13 6.35 -3.02
CA ARG A 78 -1.34 6.15 -3.84
C ARG A 78 -0.92 5.54 -5.17
N LYS A 79 -1.55 4.43 -5.56
CA LYS A 79 -1.27 3.70 -6.80
C LYS A 79 -1.29 4.64 -8.00
N THR A 80 -0.23 4.61 -8.80
CA THR A 80 -0.03 5.55 -9.92
C THR A 80 -0.57 5.01 -11.26
N PHE A 81 -0.48 3.69 -11.46
CA PHE A 81 -0.98 3.02 -12.65
C PHE A 81 -2.20 2.17 -12.28
N LEU A 82 -3.37 2.61 -12.73
CA LEU A 82 -4.64 1.93 -12.51
C LEU A 82 -4.94 0.93 -13.63
N THR A 83 -5.48 -0.23 -13.27
CA THR A 83 -6.02 -1.18 -14.24
C THR A 83 -7.34 -0.66 -14.82
N ALA A 84 -7.79 -1.22 -15.95
CA ALA A 84 -9.09 -0.88 -16.53
C ALA A 84 -10.27 -1.13 -15.58
N GLY A 85 -10.14 -2.08 -14.64
CA GLY A 85 -11.16 -2.36 -13.62
C GLY A 85 -11.18 -1.36 -12.45
N GLU A 86 -10.19 -0.48 -12.35
CA GLU A 86 -10.01 0.45 -11.23
C GLU A 86 -10.49 1.88 -11.56
N ALA A 87 -11.39 2.03 -12.53
CA ALA A 87 -11.86 3.33 -13.01
C ALA A 87 -12.51 4.24 -11.94
N VAL A 88 -12.95 3.65 -10.82
CA VAL A 88 -13.47 4.37 -9.65
C VAL A 88 -12.39 5.13 -8.88
N PHE A 89 -11.13 4.68 -8.96
CA PHE A 89 -10.01 5.30 -8.28
C PHE A 89 -9.41 6.44 -9.09
N THR A 90 -8.89 7.43 -8.37
CA THR A 90 -8.00 8.46 -8.90
C THR A 90 -6.56 7.96 -8.78
N ALA A 91 -5.76 8.15 -9.84
CA ALA A 91 -4.34 7.81 -9.81
C ALA A 91 -3.57 8.74 -8.85
N GLY A 92 -2.58 8.17 -8.17
CA GLY A 92 -1.55 8.94 -7.46
C GLY A 92 -0.57 9.60 -8.42
N ASP A 93 0.18 10.58 -7.91
CA ASP A 93 1.08 11.44 -8.68
C ASP A 93 2.48 11.59 -8.03
N ASP A 94 2.79 10.82 -6.99
CA ASP A 94 4.05 10.87 -6.26
C ASP A 94 4.58 9.48 -5.89
N TYR A 95 5.89 9.41 -5.65
CA TYR A 95 6.64 8.20 -5.33
C TYR A 95 7.47 8.40 -4.06
N PRO A 96 6.85 8.61 -2.88
CA PRO A 96 7.58 8.79 -1.63
C PRO A 96 8.44 7.57 -1.29
N VAL A 97 9.52 7.84 -0.57
CA VAL A 97 10.36 6.82 0.08
C VAL A 97 10.32 7.04 1.57
N PHE A 98 10.38 5.95 2.31
CA PHE A 98 10.29 5.91 3.76
C PHE A 98 11.58 5.33 4.33
N ASP A 99 11.95 5.73 5.54
CA ASP A 99 13.09 5.15 6.26
C ASP A 99 12.58 4.36 7.45
N HIS A 100 13.08 3.15 7.62
CA HIS A 100 12.89 2.38 8.83
C HIS A 100 14.21 1.74 9.25
N HIS A 101 14.73 2.16 10.40
CA HIS A 101 16.00 1.70 10.95
C HIS A 101 17.19 1.84 9.96
N GLY A 102 17.20 2.89 9.15
CA GLY A 102 18.26 3.17 8.17
C GLY A 102 18.13 2.39 6.86
N VAL A 103 17.07 1.59 6.69
CA VAL A 103 16.72 0.97 5.41
C VAL A 103 15.66 1.84 4.74
N ARG A 104 16.01 2.41 3.58
CA ARG A 104 15.06 3.17 2.78
C ARG A 104 14.24 2.26 1.87
N PHE A 105 12.93 2.43 1.85
CA PHE A 105 12.04 1.67 1.00
C PHE A 105 11.02 2.54 0.27
N GLY A 106 10.63 2.10 -0.92
CA GLY A 106 9.51 2.63 -1.69
C GLY A 106 8.34 1.66 -1.71
N VAL A 107 7.19 2.13 -2.17
CA VAL A 107 6.00 1.30 -2.36
C VAL A 107 5.50 1.46 -3.80
N ASN A 108 5.20 0.33 -4.45
CA ASN A 108 4.47 0.28 -5.73
C ASN A 108 3.37 -0.76 -5.57
N ILE A 109 2.15 -0.49 -6.01
CA ILE A 109 1.00 -1.38 -5.77
C ILE A 109 0.70 -2.15 -7.05
N CYS A 110 0.72 -3.49 -6.95
CA CYS A 110 0.29 -4.44 -7.97
C CYS A 110 0.66 -4.02 -9.41
N TYR A 111 -0.28 -3.43 -10.13
CA TYR A 111 -0.15 -3.05 -11.54
C TYR A 111 0.96 -2.03 -11.82
N ASP A 112 1.35 -1.22 -10.82
CA ASP A 112 2.53 -0.34 -10.93
C ASP A 112 3.79 -1.13 -11.35
N THR A 113 3.92 -2.40 -10.94
CA THR A 113 5.09 -3.24 -11.27
C THR A 113 5.20 -3.60 -12.76
N ARG A 114 4.16 -3.35 -13.55
CA ARG A 114 4.21 -3.48 -15.02
C ARG A 114 4.94 -2.33 -15.69
N PHE A 115 5.20 -1.24 -14.97
CA PHE A 115 5.77 -0.01 -15.49
C PHE A 115 7.14 0.23 -14.84
N PRO A 116 8.24 0.09 -15.59
CA PRO A 116 9.59 0.28 -15.03
C PRO A 116 9.78 1.69 -14.44
N GLU A 117 9.04 2.68 -14.91
CA GLU A 117 9.06 4.06 -14.44
C GLU A 117 8.65 4.17 -12.97
N ALA A 118 7.69 3.36 -12.49
CA ALA A 118 7.25 3.38 -11.10
C ALA A 118 8.37 2.93 -10.15
N ALA A 119 9.04 1.81 -10.51
CA ALA A 119 10.17 1.29 -9.75
C ALA A 119 11.39 2.22 -9.85
N ALA A 120 11.65 2.79 -11.03
CA ALA A 120 12.72 3.76 -11.24
C ALA A 120 12.51 5.03 -10.41
N ALA A 121 11.27 5.51 -10.26
CA ALA A 121 10.96 6.73 -9.52
C ALA A 121 11.30 6.62 -8.02
N VAL A 122 10.97 5.49 -7.38
CA VAL A 122 11.36 5.24 -5.98
C VAL A 122 12.85 4.94 -5.84
N ALA A 123 13.45 4.21 -6.79
CA ALA A 123 14.89 3.93 -6.78
C ALA A 123 15.72 5.22 -6.92
N ALA A 124 15.30 6.16 -7.79
CA ALA A 124 15.93 7.46 -7.96
C ALA A 124 15.93 8.32 -6.69
N ARG A 125 15.00 8.06 -5.77
CA ARG A 125 14.92 8.71 -4.44
C ARG A 125 15.70 7.95 -3.35
N GLY A 126 16.43 6.90 -3.72
CA GLY A 126 17.32 6.16 -2.84
C GLY A 126 16.65 5.01 -2.08
N ALA A 127 15.50 4.52 -2.55
CA ALA A 127 14.93 3.27 -2.04
C ALA A 127 15.89 2.09 -2.31
N GLN A 128 16.15 1.31 -1.28
CA GLN A 128 16.95 0.08 -1.32
C GLN A 128 16.05 -1.16 -1.40
N VAL A 129 14.80 -1.02 -0.94
CA VAL A 129 13.78 -2.07 -0.95
C VAL A 129 12.52 -1.53 -1.63
N LEU A 130 11.91 -2.34 -2.49
CA LEU A 130 10.60 -2.05 -3.06
C LEU A 130 9.57 -2.98 -2.42
N LEU A 131 8.62 -2.41 -1.68
CA LEU A 131 7.49 -3.14 -1.14
C LEU A 131 6.35 -3.14 -2.15
N VAL A 132 5.77 -4.32 -2.40
CA VAL A 132 4.70 -4.50 -3.39
C VAL A 132 3.46 -5.12 -2.75
N PRO A 133 2.54 -4.31 -2.18
CA PRO A 133 1.19 -4.76 -1.91
C PRO A 133 0.55 -5.19 -3.22
N ALA A 134 0.03 -6.41 -3.28
CA ALA A 134 -0.67 -6.91 -4.45
C ALA A 134 -1.89 -7.72 -4.05
N GLN A 135 -2.97 -7.58 -4.83
CA GLN A 135 -4.06 -8.54 -4.85
C GLN A 135 -3.98 -9.34 -6.14
N ASN A 136 -3.17 -10.40 -6.13
CA ASN A 136 -3.15 -11.33 -7.24
C ASN A 136 -4.35 -12.26 -7.14
N MET A 137 -5.38 -11.96 -7.94
CA MET A 137 -6.52 -12.85 -8.22
C MET A 137 -6.11 -14.10 -9.02
N MET A 138 -4.82 -14.46 -8.99
CA MET A 138 -4.27 -15.59 -9.71
C MET A 138 -4.81 -16.87 -9.07
N ARG A 139 -5.64 -17.60 -9.83
CA ARG A 139 -6.06 -18.94 -9.43
C ARG A 139 -4.83 -19.78 -9.14
N ARG A 140 -4.91 -20.63 -8.12
CA ARG A 140 -3.78 -21.44 -7.65
C ARG A 140 -3.12 -22.24 -8.78
N GLU A 141 -3.90 -22.72 -9.75
CA GLU A 141 -3.37 -23.44 -10.92
C GLU A 141 -2.39 -22.61 -11.76
N ASN A 142 -2.62 -21.30 -11.86
CA ASN A 142 -1.79 -20.39 -12.65
C ASN A 142 -0.51 -19.97 -11.92
N ALA A 143 -0.51 -19.99 -10.59
CA ALA A 143 0.65 -19.60 -9.78
C ALA A 143 1.85 -20.54 -9.92
N PHE A 144 1.66 -21.78 -10.38
CA PHE A 144 2.75 -22.73 -10.58
C PHE A 144 3.60 -22.48 -11.84
N TRP A 145 3.12 -21.62 -12.74
CA TRP A 145 3.77 -21.35 -14.03
C TRP A 145 4.51 -20.00 -14.08
N TRP A 146 4.54 -19.30 -12.95
CA TRP A 146 5.24 -18.03 -12.74
C TRP A 146 6.32 -18.22 -11.69
#